data_AF-A0AA46X1Z9-F1
#
_entry.id   AF-A0AA46X1Z9-F1
#
_cell.length_a   1.000
_cell.length_b   1.000
_cell.length_c   1.000
_cell.angle_alpha   90.00
_cell.angle_beta   90.00
_cell.angle_gamma   90.00
#
_symmetry.space_group_name_H-M   'P 1'
#
loop_
_entity.id
_entity.type
_entity.pdbx_description
1 polymer ?
#
loop_
_entity_poly.entity_id
_entity_poly.type
_entity_poly.pdbx_seq_one_letter_code
_entity_poly.pdbx_strand_id
1 'polypeptide(L)'
;MLYTPNNLLYKYIRYRFRRIQIECNMVYDVTPEEEDEICRDLLKKRAKILVPVGILYALIFAVSFVWLLGTSEELNPLMQWEIKVFDYVTPILNNIDFKWYAYSLDLLRVAVILAPIGIINVSPYIIVSYMVDTILIRRRVKALIKEYVTDEKPFD
;
A
#
# COMPACT_ATOMS: atom_id res chain seq x y z
N MET A 1 -0.99 -17.34 -1.59
CA MET A 1 -0.87 -17.13 -0.12
C MET A 1 -1.24 -15.71 0.36
N LEU A 2 -2.02 -14.91 -0.39
CA LEU A 2 -2.41 -13.55 0.06
C LEU A 2 -3.66 -13.49 0.98
N TYR A 3 -4.38 -14.60 1.13
CA TYR A 3 -5.71 -14.65 1.76
C TYR A 3 -5.74 -15.47 3.05
N THR A 4 -4.59 -15.65 3.70
CA THR A 4 -4.48 -16.41 4.95
C THR A 4 -4.52 -15.48 6.17
N PRO A 5 -5.04 -15.94 7.32
CA PRO A 5 -5.16 -15.13 8.54
C PRO A 5 -3.84 -14.56 9.06
N ASN A 6 -2.71 -15.22 8.76
CA ASN A 6 -1.38 -14.78 9.13
C ASN A 6 -0.79 -13.69 8.24
N ASN A 7 -1.49 -13.28 7.18
CA ASN A 7 -1.04 -12.20 6.31
C ASN A 7 -1.30 -10.82 6.96
N LEU A 8 -0.27 -9.97 7.03
CA LEU A 8 -0.36 -8.63 7.61
C LEU A 8 -1.41 -7.76 6.91
N LEU A 9 -1.52 -7.89 5.59
CA LEU A 9 -2.52 -7.16 4.80
C LEU A 9 -3.94 -7.61 5.14
N TYR A 10 -4.15 -8.91 5.35
CA TYR A 10 -5.44 -9.44 5.78
C TYR A 10 -5.81 -8.91 7.18
N LYS A 11 -4.87 -8.94 8.14
CA LYS A 11 -5.08 -8.37 9.48
C LYS A 11 -5.44 -6.88 9.42
N TYR A 12 -4.76 -6.12 8.57
CA TYR A 12 -5.04 -4.70 8.35
C TYR A 12 -6.47 -4.47 7.80
N ILE A 13 -6.87 -5.19 6.74
CA ILE A 13 -8.20 -5.05 6.14
C ILE A 13 -9.28 -5.45 7.14
N ARG A 14 -9.08 -6.56 7.87
CA ARG A 14 -10.01 -7.01 8.92
C ARG A 14 -10.21 -5.96 10.02
N TYR A 15 -9.10 -5.39 10.52
CA TYR A 15 -9.15 -4.31 11.51
C TYR A 15 -9.90 -3.09 10.98
N ARG A 16 -9.63 -2.66 9.74
CA ARG A 16 -10.31 -1.52 9.11
C ARG A 16 -11.78 -1.77 8.86
N PHE A 17 -12.14 -2.98 8.46
CA PHE A 17 -13.52 -3.40 8.28
C PHE A 17 -14.30 -3.25 9.59
N ARG A 18 -13.79 -3.83 10.69
CA ARG A 18 -14.40 -3.69 12.03
C ARG A 18 -14.53 -2.24 12.48
N ARG A 19 -13.49 -1.42 12.28
CA ARG A 19 -13.53 0.02 12.59
C ARG A 19 -14.68 0.72 11.88
N ILE A 20 -14.86 0.48 10.58
CA ILE A 20 -15.91 1.13 9.79
C ILE A 20 -17.30 0.58 10.14
N GLN A 21 -17.43 -0.70 10.48
CA GLN A 21 -18.68 -1.26 11.00
C GLN A 21 -19.14 -0.54 12.28
N ILE A 22 -18.22 -0.34 13.23
CA ILE A 22 -18.48 0.40 14.46
C ILE A 22 -18.87 1.86 14.15
N GLU A 23 -18.15 2.53 13.26
CA GLU A 23 -18.48 3.91 12.83
C GLU A 23 -19.88 4.01 12.20
N CYS A 24 -20.35 2.96 11.51
CA CYS A 24 -21.67 2.91 10.91
C CYS A 24 -22.75 2.35 11.86
N ASN A 25 -22.45 2.18 13.16
CA ASN A 25 -23.33 1.60 14.18
C ASN A 25 -23.95 0.24 13.77
N MET A 26 -23.16 -0.56 13.04
CA MET A 26 -23.57 -1.89 12.61
C MET A 26 -23.36 -2.88 13.77
N VAL A 27 -24.46 -3.30 14.40
CA VAL A 27 -24.50 -4.27 15.49
C VAL A 27 -25.04 -5.61 14.97
N TYR A 28 -24.39 -6.18 13.97
CA TYR A 28 -24.72 -7.55 13.53
C TYR A 28 -23.56 -8.48 13.87
N ASP A 29 -23.89 -9.62 14.48
CA ASP A 29 -23.03 -10.78 14.64
C ASP A 29 -22.78 -11.39 13.25
N VAL A 30 -21.98 -10.71 12.43
CA VAL A 30 -21.40 -11.34 11.25
C VAL A 30 -20.56 -12.50 11.78
N THR A 31 -20.91 -13.72 11.38
CA THR A 31 -20.17 -14.89 11.83
C THR A 31 -18.71 -14.75 11.43
N PRO A 32 -17.75 -15.32 12.19
CA PRO A 32 -16.34 -15.25 11.83
C PRO A 32 -16.06 -15.79 10.43
N GLU A 33 -16.89 -16.72 9.94
CA GLU A 33 -16.83 -17.33 8.62
C GLU A 33 -17.25 -16.35 7.50
N GLU A 34 -18.35 -15.62 7.71
CA GLU A 34 -18.80 -14.56 6.79
C GLU A 34 -17.84 -13.37 6.77
N GLU A 35 -17.32 -12.96 7.94
CA GLU A 35 -16.32 -11.89 8.06
C GLU A 35 -15.08 -12.24 7.22
N ASP A 36 -14.65 -13.50 7.30
CA ASP A 36 -13.50 -14.01 6.56
C ASP A 36 -13.75 -14.01 5.05
N GLU A 37 -14.93 -14.42 4.59
CA GLU A 37 -15.29 -14.38 3.17
C GLU A 37 -15.34 -12.95 2.63
N ILE A 38 -15.96 -12.03 3.38
CA ILE A 38 -16.01 -10.61 3.04
C ILE A 38 -14.61 -10.02 2.96
N CYS A 39 -13.74 -10.31 3.93
CA CYS A 39 -12.36 -9.83 3.92
C CYS A 39 -11.57 -10.38 2.72
N ARG A 40 -11.77 -11.65 2.34
CA ARG A 40 -11.14 -12.25 1.14
C ARG A 40 -11.64 -11.60 -0.15
N ASP A 41 -12.94 -11.34 -0.28
CA ASP A 41 -13.51 -10.64 -1.43
C ASP A 41 -12.99 -9.19 -1.53
N LEU A 42 -12.94 -8.47 -0.41
CA LEU A 42 -12.37 -7.12 -0.35
C LEU A 42 -10.90 -7.12 -0.80
N LEU A 43 -10.09 -8.09 -0.36
CA LEU A 43 -8.70 -8.22 -0.81
C LEU A 43 -8.59 -8.52 -2.31
N LYS A 44 -9.48 -9.36 -2.88
CA LYS A 44 -9.52 -9.62 -4.34
C LYS A 44 -9.87 -8.35 -5.12
N LYS A 45 -10.91 -7.62 -4.70
CA LYS A 45 -11.34 -6.36 -5.33
C LYS A 45 -10.26 -5.29 -5.21
N ARG A 46 -9.64 -5.17 -4.03
CA ARG A 46 -8.48 -4.31 -3.78
C ARG A 46 -7.36 -4.62 -4.76
N ALA A 47 -6.95 -5.89 -4.89
CA ALA A 47 -5.87 -6.28 -5.80
C ALA A 47 -6.21 -5.93 -7.26
N LYS A 48 -7.46 -6.19 -7.69
CA LYS A 48 -7.93 -5.86 -9.05
C LYS A 48 -7.83 -4.37 -9.39
N ILE A 49 -7.92 -3.49 -8.39
CA ILE A 49 -7.82 -2.03 -8.56
C ILE A 49 -6.38 -1.54 -8.35
N LEU A 50 -5.73 -1.94 -7.24
CA LEU A 50 -4.44 -1.39 -6.85
C LEU A 50 -3.25 -1.96 -7.61
N VAL A 51 -3.34 -3.18 -8.14
CA VAL A 51 -2.28 -3.75 -8.98
C VAL A 51 -2.10 -2.93 -10.27
N PRO A 52 -3.14 -2.68 -11.10
CA PRO A 52 -2.97 -1.88 -12.30
C PRO A 52 -2.61 -0.42 -11.98
N VAL A 53 -3.16 0.17 -10.91
CA VAL A 53 -2.75 1.52 -10.46
C VAL A 53 -1.27 1.54 -10.07
N GLY A 54 -0.78 0.51 -9.38
CA GLY A 54 0.62 0.39 -8.99
C GLY A 54 1.55 0.21 -10.20
N ILE A 55 1.15 -0.59 -11.18
CA ILE A 55 1.88 -0.76 -12.44
C ILE A 55 1.95 0.58 -13.19
N LEU A 56 0.82 1.27 -13.34
CA LEU A 56 0.77 2.56 -14.00
C LEU A 56 1.65 3.59 -13.27
N TYR A 57 1.58 3.62 -11.94
CA TYR A 57 2.43 4.50 -11.13
C TYR A 57 3.92 4.21 -11.33
N ALA A 58 4.31 2.92 -11.32
CA ALA A 58 5.69 2.51 -11.54
C ALA A 58 6.17 2.86 -12.96
N LEU A 59 5.32 2.74 -13.98
CA LEU A 59 5.64 3.13 -15.36
C LEU A 59 5.84 4.64 -15.48
N ILE A 60 4.93 5.44 -14.92
CA ILE A 60 5.07 6.90 -14.91
C ILE A 60 6.37 7.29 -14.20
N PHE A 61 6.61 6.71 -13.03
CA PHE A 61 7.83 6.96 -12.28
C PHE A 61 9.09 6.60 -13.07
N ALA A 62 9.13 5.44 -13.72
CA ALA A 62 10.27 5.01 -14.53
C ALA A 62 10.50 5.94 -15.73
N VAL A 63 9.45 6.34 -16.44
CA VAL A 63 9.55 7.29 -17.57
C VAL A 63 10.03 8.65 -17.09
N SER A 64 9.45 9.17 -16.01
CA SER A 64 9.88 10.42 -15.39
C SER A 64 11.35 10.34 -15.01
N PHE A 65 11.80 9.25 -14.40
CA PHE A 65 13.19 9.03 -13.96
C PHE A 65 14.18 8.92 -15.13
N VAL A 66 13.84 8.22 -16.21
CA VAL A 66 14.69 8.14 -17.40
C VAL A 66 14.81 9.51 -18.09
N TRP A 67 13.71 10.24 -18.20
CA TRP A 67 13.70 11.58 -18.78
C TRP A 67 14.55 12.56 -17.97
N LEU A 68 14.47 12.45 -16.64
CA LEU A 68 15.26 13.15 -15.63
C LEU A 68 16.78 13.05 -15.84
N LEU A 69 17.28 11.85 -16.18
CA LEU A 69 18.71 11.62 -16.42
C LEU A 69 19.22 12.37 -17.67
N GLY A 70 18.33 12.70 -18.60
CA GLY A 70 18.66 13.39 -19.85
C GLY A 70 18.63 14.92 -19.79
N THR A 71 17.96 15.51 -18.79
CA THR A 71 17.72 16.97 -18.73
C THR A 71 18.37 17.66 -17.52
N SER A 72 19.43 17.04 -16.97
CA SER A 72 20.00 17.29 -15.64
C SER A 72 20.25 18.75 -15.25
N GLU A 73 20.42 19.68 -16.20
CA GLU A 73 20.78 21.08 -15.94
C GLU A 73 19.56 22.01 -15.67
N GLU A 74 18.35 21.64 -16.08
CA GLU A 74 17.13 22.49 -15.95
C GLU A 74 16.18 22.06 -14.81
N LEU A 75 16.60 21.15 -13.93
CA LEU A 75 15.71 20.55 -12.94
C LEU A 75 15.39 21.44 -11.73
N ASN A 76 14.18 21.24 -11.20
CA ASN A 76 13.73 21.77 -9.90
C ASN A 76 14.71 21.34 -8.77
N PRO A 77 15.02 22.23 -7.80
CA PRO A 77 15.86 21.94 -6.63
C PRO A 77 15.64 20.60 -5.91
N LEU A 78 14.39 20.15 -5.77
CA LEU A 78 14.08 18.84 -5.16
C LEU A 78 14.76 17.70 -5.94
N MET A 79 14.68 17.79 -7.26
CA MET A 79 15.06 16.74 -8.17
C MET A 79 16.59 16.73 -8.38
N GLN A 80 17.22 17.90 -8.34
CA GLN A 80 18.68 18.06 -8.21
C GLN A 80 19.22 17.40 -6.93
N TRP A 81 18.50 17.55 -5.82
CA TRP A 81 18.89 16.92 -4.56
C TRP A 81 18.81 15.39 -4.66
N GLU A 82 17.76 14.83 -5.29
CA GLU A 82 17.65 13.37 -5.48
C GLU A 82 18.83 12.81 -6.27
N ILE A 83 19.19 13.43 -7.41
CA ILE A 83 20.35 13.01 -8.22
C ILE A 83 21.63 13.03 -7.40
N LYS A 84 21.90 14.11 -6.65
CA LYS A 84 23.10 14.23 -5.79
C LYS A 84 23.17 13.14 -4.73
N VAL A 85 22.03 12.74 -4.17
CA VAL A 85 21.97 11.63 -3.20
C VAL A 85 22.30 10.30 -3.89
N PHE A 86 21.78 10.05 -5.09
CA PHE A 86 22.12 8.85 -5.86
C PHE A 86 23.59 8.81 -6.25
N ASP A 87 24.15 9.92 -6.72
CA ASP A 87 25.57 10.03 -7.07
C ASP A 87 26.48 9.76 -5.85
N TYR A 88 26.07 10.22 -4.66
CA TYR A 88 26.79 9.98 -3.41
C TYR A 88 26.75 8.50 -2.99
N VAL A 89 25.59 7.85 -3.14
CA VAL A 89 25.35 6.49 -2.66
C VAL A 89 25.90 5.42 -3.62
N THR A 90 25.88 5.67 -4.92
CA THR A 90 26.33 4.73 -5.97
C THR A 90 27.73 4.14 -5.74
N PRO A 91 28.78 4.94 -5.46
CA PRO A 91 30.12 4.38 -5.23
C PRO A 91 30.21 3.57 -3.92
N ILE A 92 29.39 3.90 -2.91
CA ILE A 92 29.32 3.13 -1.66
C ILE A 92 28.70 1.75 -1.96
N LEU A 93 27.59 1.72 -2.69
CA LEU A 93 26.93 0.47 -3.11
C LEU A 93 27.85 -0.43 -3.93
N ASN A 94 28.63 0.13 -4.86
CA ASN A 94 29.53 -0.64 -5.70
C ASN A 94 30.72 -1.27 -4.93
N ASN A 95 31.05 -0.75 -3.76
CA ASN A 95 32.14 -1.26 -2.91
C ASN A 95 31.66 -2.18 -1.78
N ILE A 96 30.35 -2.33 -1.57
CA ILE A 96 29.79 -3.21 -0.54
C ILE A 96 29.82 -4.67 -1.02
N ASP A 97 30.48 -5.53 -0.26
CA ASP A 97 30.36 -6.99 -0.41
C ASP A 97 29.05 -7.46 0.26
N PHE A 98 28.06 -7.81 -0.57
CA PHE A 98 26.74 -8.23 -0.12
C PHE A 98 26.78 -9.65 0.47
N LYS A 99 27.06 -9.76 1.77
CA LYS A 99 26.95 -11.02 2.52
C LYS A 99 25.58 -11.13 3.18
N TRP A 100 24.80 -12.15 2.80
CA TRP A 100 23.46 -12.42 3.33
C TRP A 100 23.37 -12.64 4.85
N TYR A 101 24.49 -12.92 5.51
CA TYR A 101 24.59 -13.17 6.95
C TYR A 101 25.29 -12.06 7.74
N ALA A 102 25.79 -11.01 7.06
CA ALA A 102 26.48 -9.90 7.71
C ALA A 102 26.11 -8.58 7.00
N TYR A 103 25.14 -7.87 7.59
CA TYR A 103 24.79 -6.54 7.15
C TYR A 103 25.93 -5.56 7.48
N SER A 104 26.57 -5.01 6.44
CA SER A 104 27.63 -4.01 6.63
C SER A 104 27.04 -2.69 7.15
N LEU A 105 27.80 -1.98 7.99
CA LEU A 105 27.43 -0.64 8.46
C LEU A 105 27.18 0.32 7.28
N ASP A 106 27.91 0.13 6.18
CA ASP A 106 27.75 0.90 4.95
C ASP A 106 26.40 0.64 4.28
N LEU A 107 25.89 -0.61 4.28
CA LEU A 107 24.55 -0.89 3.78
C LEU A 107 23.48 -0.17 4.61
N LEU A 108 23.60 -0.21 5.94
CA LEU A 108 22.67 0.50 6.82
C LEU A 108 22.71 2.00 6.55
N ARG A 109 23.92 2.57 6.40
CA ARG A 109 24.11 3.98 6.07
C ARG A 109 23.44 4.36 4.75
N VAL A 110 23.64 3.54 3.71
CA VAL A 110 22.97 3.72 2.42
C VAL A 110 21.45 3.67 2.55
N ALA A 111 20.92 2.70 3.30
CA ALA A 111 19.48 2.58 3.52
C ALA A 111 18.90 3.82 4.22
N VAL A 112 19.60 4.36 5.23
CA VAL A 112 19.19 5.59 5.93
C VAL A 112 19.21 6.80 5.00
N ILE A 113 20.22 6.92 4.13
CA ILE A 113 20.34 8.03 3.18
C ILE A 113 19.26 7.96 2.08
N LEU A 114 18.92 6.76 1.61
CA LEU A 114 17.90 6.57 0.58
C LEU A 114 16.46 6.58 1.15
N ALA A 115 16.27 6.38 2.45
CA ALA A 115 14.95 6.30 3.07
C ALA A 115 14.05 7.51 2.78
N PRO A 116 14.51 8.78 2.85
CA PRO A 116 13.68 9.93 2.51
C PRO A 116 13.16 9.89 1.07
N ILE A 117 14.02 9.51 0.10
CA ILE A 117 13.63 9.38 -1.31
C ILE A 117 12.57 8.27 -1.46
N GLY A 118 12.79 7.13 -0.79
CA GLY A 118 11.81 6.05 -0.76
C GLY A 118 10.47 6.49 -0.17
N ILE A 119 10.47 7.26 0.92
CA ILE A 119 9.25 7.76 1.55
C ILE A 119 8.52 8.72 0.61
N ILE A 120 9.22 9.71 0.03
CA ILE A 120 8.62 10.70 -0.86
C ILE A 120 7.99 10.02 -2.07
N ASN A 121 8.67 9.04 -2.67
CA ASN A 121 8.19 8.37 -3.88
C ASN A 121 7.16 7.26 -3.61
N VAL A 122 7.16 6.62 -2.44
CA VAL A 122 6.17 5.57 -2.13
C VAL A 122 4.92 6.16 -1.47
N SER A 123 5.04 7.29 -0.76
CA SER A 123 3.92 7.91 -0.03
C SER A 123 2.66 8.19 -0.88
N PRO A 124 2.74 8.67 -2.14
CA PRO A 124 1.55 8.97 -2.92
C PRO A 124 0.75 7.70 -3.22
N TYR A 125 1.44 6.60 -3.53
CA TYR A 125 0.81 5.31 -3.76
C TYR A 125 0.16 4.76 -2.48
N ILE A 126 0.82 4.92 -1.32
CA ILE A 126 0.24 4.51 -0.02
C ILE A 126 -1.05 5.29 0.27
N ILE A 127 -1.06 6.61 0.03
CA ILE A 127 -2.25 7.46 0.25
C ILE A 127 -3.40 7.00 -0.66
N VAL A 128 -3.14 6.76 -1.94
CA VAL A 128 -4.14 6.26 -2.89
C VAL A 128 -4.65 4.88 -2.46
N SER A 129 -3.77 3.97 -2.05
CA SER A 129 -4.17 2.66 -1.48
C SER A 129 -5.13 2.83 -0.31
N TYR A 130 -4.80 3.72 0.63
CA TYR A 130 -5.62 3.95 1.82
C TYR A 130 -7.01 4.50 1.47
N MET A 131 -7.08 5.43 0.51
CA MET A 131 -8.35 5.97 0.01
C MET A 131 -9.22 4.89 -0.64
N VAL A 132 -8.62 4.09 -1.53
CA VAL A 132 -9.32 2.97 -2.21
C VAL A 132 -9.87 1.98 -1.19
N ASP A 133 -9.06 1.57 -0.21
CA ASP A 133 -9.48 0.63 0.84
C ASP A 133 -10.67 1.19 1.63
N THR A 134 -10.63 2.47 1.98
CA THR A 134 -11.71 3.15 2.71
C THR A 134 -13.01 3.19 1.91
N ILE A 135 -12.94 3.52 0.62
CA ILE A 135 -14.11 3.57 -0.27
C ILE A 135 -14.70 2.17 -0.46
N LEU A 136 -13.84 1.17 -0.72
CA LEU A 136 -14.25 -0.21 -0.94
C LEU A 136 -14.98 -0.78 0.27
N ILE A 137 -14.41 -0.59 1.46
CA ILE A 137 -14.99 -1.07 2.73
C ILE A 137 -16.32 -0.35 3.00
N ARG A 138 -16.38 0.99 2.86
CA ARG A 138 -17.64 1.74 3.06
C ARG A 138 -18.75 1.28 2.11
N ARG A 139 -18.42 1.01 0.83
CA ARG A 139 -19.40 0.49 -0.13
C ARG A 139 -19.91 -0.89 0.27
N ARG A 140 -19.03 -1.78 0.75
CA ARG A 140 -19.45 -3.11 1.22
C ARG A 140 -20.30 -3.03 2.48
N VAL A 141 -19.92 -2.21 3.47
CA VAL A 141 -20.72 -2.01 4.68
C VAL A 141 -22.12 -1.46 4.35
N LYS A 142 -22.23 -0.49 3.44
CA LYS A 142 -23.54 0.00 2.96
C LYS A 142 -24.36 -1.07 2.24
N ALA A 143 -23.71 -1.93 1.46
CA ALA A 143 -24.40 -3.04 0.80
C ALA A 143 -24.92 -4.06 1.82
N LEU A 144 -24.13 -4.39 2.84
CA LEU A 144 -24.54 -5.26 3.94
C LEU A 144 -25.74 -4.66 4.70
N ILE A 145 -25.70 -3.36 5.05
CA ILE A 145 -26.86 -2.67 5.66
C ILE A 145 -28.12 -2.91 4.82
N LYS A 146 -28.02 -2.69 3.51
CA LYS A 146 -29.17 -2.84 2.62
C LYS A 146 -29.68 -4.27 2.59
N GLU A 147 -28.78 -5.25 2.46
CA GLU A 147 -29.08 -6.69 2.46
C GLU A 147 -29.84 -7.07 3.73
N TYR A 148 -29.31 -6.72 4.92
CA TYR A 148 -29.96 -6.99 6.20
C TYR A 148 -31.29 -6.25 6.41
N VAL A 149 -31.42 -5.01 5.93
CA VAL A 149 -32.70 -4.27 6.00
C VAL A 149 -33.75 -4.89 5.07
N THR A 150 -33.36 -5.38 3.90
CA THR A 150 -34.29 -6.04 2.98
C THR A 150 -34.61 -7.48 3.38
N ASP A 151 -33.72 -8.12 4.11
CA ASP A 151 -33.86 -9.53 4.45
C ASP A 151 -34.78 -9.80 5.64
N GLU A 152 -35.33 -8.78 6.33
CA GLU A 152 -36.26 -8.87 7.49
C GLU A 152 -36.61 -10.33 7.79
N LYS A 153 -35.63 -11.04 8.38
CA LYS A 153 -35.84 -12.42 8.80
C LYS A 153 -36.83 -12.22 9.94
N PRO A 154 -38.06 -12.78 9.85
CA PRO A 154 -39.00 -12.64 10.94
C PRO A 154 -38.27 -13.09 12.20
N PHE A 155 -38.21 -12.19 13.18
CA PHE A 155 -37.75 -12.52 14.51
C PHE A 155 -38.68 -13.62 15.02
N ASP A 156 -38.22 -14.87 15.00
CA ASP A 156 -38.75 -15.94 15.85
C ASP A 156 -38.09 -15.86 17.22
#